data_AF-A0A1F8SU94-F1
#
_entry.id   AF-A0A1F8SU94-F1
#
_cell.length_a   1.000
_cell.length_b   1.000
_cell.length_c   1.000
_cell.angle_alpha   90.00
_cell.angle_beta   90.00
_cell.angle_gamma   90.00
#
_symmetry.space_group_name_H-M   'P 1'
#
loop_
_entity.id
_entity.type
_entity.pdbx_description
1 polymer ?
#
loop_
_entity_poly.entity_id
_entity_poly.type
_entity_poly.pdbx_seq_one_letter_code
_entity_poly.pdbx_strand_id
1 'polypeptide(L)'
;MEIVACLVSIKWVASHLMTAIDSRGTPLVIGTWPEKQPQWTGLKASDLLLLAAASCATWDVTNILDKQREPLESLEVCCTGEQESDPPNKFTHIHLHYMFKGVLNPKKVARAIQLSEDR
;
A
#
# COMPACT_ATOMS: atom_id res chain seq x y z
N MET A 1 -22.45 -14.65 -1.99
CA MET A 1 -21.14 -14.10 -1.58
C MET A 1 -20.62 -14.99 -0.47
N GLU A 2 -19.50 -15.67 -0.69
CA GLU A 2 -18.77 -16.29 0.42
C GLU A 2 -18.13 -15.19 1.25
N ILE A 3 -18.40 -15.18 2.55
CA ILE A 3 -17.76 -14.28 3.49
C ILE A 3 -16.42 -14.91 3.86
N VAL A 4 -15.32 -14.30 3.42
CA VAL A 4 -13.98 -14.69 3.85
C VAL A 4 -13.63 -13.88 5.09
N ALA A 5 -13.60 -14.53 6.25
CA ALA A 5 -13.14 -13.90 7.48
C ALA A 5 -11.63 -13.60 7.39
N CYS A 6 -11.26 -12.34 7.60
CA CYS A 6 -9.87 -11.88 7.59
C CYS A 6 -9.49 -11.47 9.02
N LEU A 7 -8.63 -12.25 9.67
CA LEU A 7 -8.09 -11.91 11.00
C LEU A 7 -6.67 -11.38 10.82
N VAL A 8 -6.42 -10.16 11.27
CA VAL A 8 -5.08 -9.62 11.48
C VAL A 8 -4.87 -9.42 12.97
N SER A 9 -3.65 -9.58 13.45
CA SER A 9 -3.34 -9.37 14.87
C SER A 9 -2.14 -8.45 15.04
N ILE A 10 -2.15 -7.67 16.10
CA ILE A 10 -1.04 -6.81 16.50
C ILE A 10 -0.75 -7.03 17.97
N LYS A 11 0.53 -7.07 18.31
CA LYS A 11 1.03 -7.20 19.68
C LYS A 11 1.99 -6.05 19.94
N TRP A 12 1.68 -5.27 20.97
CA TRP A 12 2.60 -4.27 21.50
C TRP A 12 3.79 -4.97 22.17
N VAL A 13 5.01 -4.49 21.88
CA VAL A 13 6.25 -5.06 22.42
C VAL A 13 6.80 -4.15 23.52
N ALA A 14 7.11 -2.90 23.19
CA ALA A 14 7.54 -1.87 24.13
C ALA A 14 7.50 -0.49 23.46
N SER A 15 7.34 0.60 24.22
CA SER A 15 7.34 1.98 23.71
C SER A 15 6.43 2.11 22.46
N HIS A 16 6.99 2.49 21.30
CA HIS A 16 6.30 2.59 20.02
C HIS A 16 6.56 1.39 19.08
N LEU A 17 7.04 0.26 19.58
CA LEU A 17 7.33 -0.94 18.79
C LEU A 17 6.21 -1.98 18.93
N MET A 18 5.77 -2.52 17.80
CA MET A 18 4.77 -3.58 17.70
C MET A 18 5.21 -4.65 16.70
N THR A 19 4.70 -5.87 16.88
CA THR A 19 4.71 -6.94 15.88
C THR A 19 3.29 -7.20 15.40
N ALA A 20 3.08 -7.33 14.10
CA ALA A 20 1.80 -7.67 13.51
C ALA A 20 1.90 -8.94 12.66
N ILE A 21 0.77 -9.61 12.46
CA ILE A 21 0.62 -10.76 11.58
C ILE A 21 -0.61 -10.52 10.70
N ASP A 22 -0.44 -10.59 9.38
CA ASP A 22 -1.54 -10.47 8.42
C ASP A 22 -2.42 -11.74 8.40
N SER A 23 -3.50 -11.72 7.63
CA SER A 23 -4.42 -12.86 7.53
C SER A 23 -3.84 -14.10 6.85
N ARG A 24 -2.65 -13.97 6.25
CA ARG A 24 -1.89 -15.08 5.65
C ARG A 24 -0.79 -15.59 6.57
N GLY A 25 -0.66 -15.04 7.78
CA GLY A 25 0.40 -15.43 8.71
C GLY A 25 1.73 -14.71 8.48
N THR A 26 1.76 -13.70 7.62
CA THR A 26 2.98 -12.95 7.29
C THR A 26 3.30 -11.95 8.41
N PRO A 27 4.50 -12.02 9.02
CA PRO A 27 4.86 -11.13 10.10
C PRO A 27 5.30 -9.75 9.57
N LEU A 28 5.00 -8.71 10.35
CA LEU A 28 5.42 -7.33 10.12
C LEU A 28 5.91 -6.74 11.45
N VAL A 29 6.91 -5.85 11.36
CA VAL A 29 7.40 -5.06 12.49
C VAL A 29 7.03 -3.62 12.23
N ILE A 30 6.45 -2.95 13.23
CA ILE A 30 5.92 -1.60 13.10
C ILE A 30 6.49 -0.73 14.21
N GLY A 31 6.96 0.46 13.84
CA GLY A 31 7.47 1.48 14.74
C GLY A 31 8.93 1.27 15.15
N THR A 32 9.35 1.92 16.24
CA THR A 32 10.78 2.09 16.54
C THR A 32 11.08 1.84 18.02
N TRP A 33 12.29 1.36 18.30
CA TRP A 33 12.84 1.33 19.65
C TRP A 33 13.60 2.65 19.96
N PRO A 34 13.23 3.42 21.00
CA PRO A 34 13.80 4.75 21.24
C PRO A 34 15.26 4.76 21.75
N GLU A 35 15.73 3.71 22.42
CA GLU A 35 16.93 3.79 23.28
C GLU A 35 18.17 3.00 22.81
N LYS A 36 18.14 2.28 21.69
CA LYS A 36 19.28 1.46 21.22
C LYS A 36 19.71 1.84 19.80
N GLN A 37 21.02 2.01 19.60
CA GLN A 37 21.64 2.05 18.28
C GLN A 37 22.25 0.68 17.93
N PRO A 38 22.14 0.19 16.68
CA PRO A 38 21.36 0.78 15.60
C PRO A 38 19.86 0.71 15.93
N GLN A 39 19.12 1.75 15.56
CA GLN A 39 17.69 1.82 15.75
C GLN A 39 17.06 0.64 15.00
N TRP A 40 16.51 -0.33 15.73
CA TRP A 40 15.70 -1.36 15.10
C TRP A 40 14.40 -0.68 14.65
N THR A 41 14.29 -0.46 13.34
CA THR A 41 13.23 0.32 12.71
C THR A 41 12.34 -0.63 11.93
N GLY A 42 11.11 -0.80 12.41
CA GLY A 42 10.03 -1.38 11.62
C GLY A 42 9.42 -0.34 10.68
N LEU A 43 8.35 -0.74 10.00
CA LEU A 43 7.57 0.14 9.15
C LEU A 43 6.93 1.26 9.98
N LYS A 44 6.92 2.49 9.46
CA LYS A 44 6.16 3.58 10.07
C LYS A 44 4.66 3.26 9.93
N ALA A 45 3.92 3.38 11.04
CA ALA A 45 2.52 2.94 11.10
C ALA A 45 1.63 3.62 10.06
N SER A 46 1.79 4.93 9.83
CA SER A 46 1.01 5.67 8.83
C SER A 46 1.30 5.22 7.40
N ASP A 47 2.55 4.81 7.12
CA ASP A 47 2.98 4.48 5.77
C ASP A 47 2.39 3.14 5.32
N LEU A 48 1.99 2.28 6.26
CA LEU A 48 1.22 1.07 5.98
C LEU A 48 -0.10 1.38 5.27
N LEU A 49 -0.76 2.50 5.60
CA LEU A 49 -1.99 2.90 4.93
C LEU A 49 -1.72 3.28 3.46
N LEU A 50 -0.65 4.02 3.20
CA LEU A 50 -0.24 4.41 1.86
C LEU A 50 0.17 3.19 1.02
N LEU A 51 0.93 2.27 1.64
CA LEU A 51 1.31 1.01 1.01
C LEU A 51 0.10 0.13 0.71
N ALA A 52 -0.89 0.07 1.60
CA ALA A 52 -2.12 -0.67 1.37
C ALA A 52 -2.89 -0.09 0.18
N ALA A 53 -3.11 1.23 0.14
CA ALA A 53 -3.79 1.90 -0.97
C ALA A 53 -3.06 1.66 -2.31
N ALA A 54 -1.74 1.85 -2.34
CA ALA A 54 -0.93 1.63 -3.53
C ALA A 54 -0.97 0.16 -4.00
N SER A 55 -0.91 -0.79 -3.07
CA SER A 55 -0.94 -2.22 -3.39
C SER A 55 -2.28 -2.64 -3.99
N CYS A 56 -3.39 -2.19 -3.41
CA CYS A 56 -4.73 -2.46 -3.95
C CYS A 56 -4.90 -1.89 -5.35
N ALA A 57 -4.54 -0.61 -5.55
CA ALA A 57 -4.69 0.03 -6.84
C ALA A 57 -3.79 -0.62 -7.92
N THR A 58 -2.56 -0.99 -7.56
CA THR A 58 -1.63 -1.70 -8.44
C THR A 58 -2.18 -3.08 -8.84
N TRP A 59 -2.73 -3.82 -7.89
CA TRP A 59 -3.35 -5.13 -8.15
C TRP A 59 -4.48 -5.05 -9.17
N ASP A 60 -5.36 -4.06 -9.04
CA ASP A 60 -6.48 -3.89 -9.96
C ASP A 60 -6.01 -3.44 -11.36
N VAL A 61 -5.12 -2.46 -11.44
CA VAL A 61 -4.57 -1.97 -12.72
C VAL A 61 -3.87 -3.10 -13.47
N THR A 62 -3.00 -3.86 -12.81
CA THR A 62 -2.28 -4.98 -13.45
C THR A 62 -3.24 -6.07 -13.93
N ASN A 63 -4.24 -6.43 -13.13
CA ASN A 63 -5.26 -7.40 -13.53
C ASN A 63 -6.11 -6.92 -14.72
N ILE A 64 -6.44 -5.63 -14.78
CA ILE A 64 -7.22 -5.07 -15.90
C ILE A 64 -6.37 -5.06 -17.18
N LEU A 65 -5.11 -4.63 -17.11
CA LEU A 65 -4.21 -4.62 -18.26
C LEU A 65 -3.94 -6.02 -18.79
N ASP A 66 -3.78 -7.02 -17.90
CA ASP A 66 -3.65 -8.42 -18.28
C ASP A 66 -4.88 -8.92 -19.05
N LYS A 67 -6.09 -8.65 -18.54
CA LYS A 67 -7.35 -8.97 -19.24
C LYS A 67 -7.49 -8.27 -20.59
N GLN A 68 -6.93 -7.06 -20.73
CA GLN A 68 -6.89 -6.30 -21.98
C GLN A 68 -5.78 -6.75 -22.94
N ARG A 69 -4.95 -7.73 -22.53
CA ARG A 69 -3.80 -8.28 -23.24
C ARG A 69 -2.74 -7.23 -23.59
N GLU A 70 -2.53 -6.28 -22.69
CA GLU A 70 -1.49 -5.26 -22.86
C GLU A 70 -0.12 -5.81 -22.43
N PRO A 71 0.96 -5.58 -23.21
CA PRO A 71 2.28 -6.13 -22.92
C PRO A 71 3.02 -5.28 -21.87
N LEU A 72 2.57 -5.35 -20.62
CA LEU A 72 3.21 -4.68 -19.48
C LEU A 72 4.55 -5.33 -19.13
N GLU A 73 5.63 -4.56 -19.17
CA GLU A 73 6.97 -5.02 -18.77
C GLU A 73 7.26 -4.74 -17.29
N SER A 74 6.89 -3.54 -16.81
CA SER A 74 6.99 -3.19 -15.39
C SER A 74 6.01 -2.09 -15.01
N LEU A 75 5.62 -2.09 -13.73
CA LEU A 75 4.87 -1.01 -13.11
C LEU A 75 5.47 -0.71 -11.74
N GLU A 76 5.81 0.56 -11.52
CA GLU A 76 6.13 1.10 -10.20
C GLU A 76 5.08 2.15 -9.82
N VAL A 77 4.65 2.16 -8.55
CA VAL A 77 3.68 3.12 -8.04
C VAL A 77 4.24 3.81 -6.81
N CYS A 78 4.52 5.10 -6.94
CA CYS A 78 4.93 5.95 -5.84
C CYS A 78 3.69 6.56 -5.19
N CYS A 79 3.48 6.29 -3.90
CA CYS A 79 2.36 6.82 -3.14
C CYS A 79 2.84 7.89 -2.17
N THR A 80 2.32 9.11 -2.31
CA THR A 80 2.57 10.20 -1.37
C THR A 80 1.30 10.49 -0.58
N GLY A 81 1.46 10.93 0.67
CA GLY A 81 0.37 11.33 1.53
C GLY A 81 0.69 12.62 2.26
N GLU A 82 -0.30 13.50 2.34
CA GLU A 82 -0.25 14.74 3.12
C GLU A 82 -1.07 14.55 4.40
N GLN A 83 -0.51 14.90 5.55
CA GLN A 83 -1.18 14.79 6.84
C GLN A 83 -1.38 16.18 7.48
N GLU A 84 -2.46 16.34 8.24
CA GLU A 84 -2.65 17.51 9.12
C GLU A 84 -1.47 17.63 10.09
N SER A 85 -1.06 18.86 10.41
CA SER A 85 0.05 19.13 11.35
C SER A 85 -0.30 18.75 12.78
N ASP A 86 -1.57 18.91 13.16
CA ASP A 86 -2.03 18.68 14.51
C ASP A 86 -2.69 17.30 14.66
N PRO A 87 -2.58 16.65 15.84
CA PRO A 87 -3.30 15.42 16.12
C PRO A 87 -4.81 15.59 15.86
N PRO A 88 -5.45 14.63 15.18
CA PRO A 88 -5.00 13.25 14.95
C PRO A 88 -4.18 12.99 13.66
N ASN A 89 -3.58 14.02 13.03
CA ASN A 89 -2.70 13.90 11.86
C ASN A 89 -3.29 13.05 10.71
N LYS A 90 -4.57 13.30 10.37
CA LYS A 90 -5.26 12.55 9.32
C LYS A 90 -4.61 12.82 7.97
N PHE A 91 -4.62 11.83 7.09
CA PHE A 91 -4.31 12.06 5.68
C PHE A 91 -5.41 12.92 5.06
N THR A 92 -5.03 14.07 4.48
CA THR A 92 -5.91 14.97 3.73
C THR A 92 -5.86 14.68 2.25
N HIS A 93 -4.69 14.27 1.75
CA HIS A 93 -4.48 13.89 0.36
C HIS A 93 -3.63 12.63 0.29
N ILE A 94 -3.96 11.77 -0.68
CA ILE A 94 -3.13 10.66 -1.10
C ILE A 94 -3.00 10.77 -2.62
N HIS A 95 -1.77 10.69 -3.12
CA HIS A 95 -1.48 10.76 -4.55
C HIS A 95 -0.66 9.55 -4.99
N LEU A 96 -1.16 8.86 -6.03
CA LEU A 96 -0.54 7.69 -6.63
C LEU A 96 0.05 8.08 -7.97
N HIS A 97 1.37 8.00 -8.10
CA HIS A 97 2.08 8.25 -9.34
C HIS A 97 2.53 6.92 -9.95
N TYR A 98 1.94 6.58 -11.10
CA TYR A 98 2.20 5.33 -11.81
C TYR A 98 3.28 5.51 -12.88
N MET A 99 4.28 4.64 -12.86
CA MET A 99 5.38 4.60 -13.80
C MET A 99 5.36 3.26 -14.55
N PHE A 100 4.80 3.28 -15.76
CA PHE A 100 4.67 2.09 -16.60
C PHE A 100 5.85 1.94 -17.56
N LYS A 101 6.21 0.69 -17.85
CA LYS A 101 7.13 0.31 -18.92
C LYS A 101 6.49 -0.77 -19.79
N GLY A 102 6.65 -0.64 -21.11
CA GLY A 102 6.18 -1.59 -22.11
C GLY A 102 5.55 -0.88 -23.32
N VAL A 103 5.21 -1.66 -24.35
CA VAL A 103 4.50 -1.17 -25.55
C VAL A 103 3.01 -1.12 -25.28
N LEU A 104 2.60 -0.18 -24.43
CA LEU A 104 1.23 -0.07 -23.92
C LEU A 104 0.41 0.93 -24.72
N ASN A 105 -0.88 0.66 -24.89
CA ASN A 105 -1.84 1.62 -25.41
C ASN A 105 -2.24 2.62 -24.30
N PRO A 106 -1.91 3.93 -24.44
CA PRO A 106 -2.18 4.91 -23.38
C PRO A 106 -3.65 5.03 -22.98
N LYS A 107 -4.58 4.80 -23.92
CA LYS A 107 -6.03 4.87 -23.62
C LYS A 107 -6.49 3.71 -22.74
N LYS A 108 -5.91 2.53 -22.96
CA LYS A 108 -6.19 1.34 -22.16
C LYS A 108 -5.59 1.46 -20.75
N VAL A 109 -4.37 1.98 -20.65
CA VAL A 109 -3.74 2.32 -19.35
C VAL A 109 -4.59 3.30 -18.57
N ALA A 110 -4.95 4.44 -19.17
CA ALA A 110 -5.81 5.43 -18.51
C ALA A 110 -7.15 4.83 -18.07
N ARG A 111 -7.76 3.97 -18.91
CA ARG A 111 -9.00 3.28 -18.56
C ARG A 111 -8.82 2.28 -17.41
N ALA A 112 -7.69 1.59 -17.34
CA ALA A 112 -7.39 0.65 -16.26
C ALA A 112 -7.25 1.36 -14.92
N ILE A 113 -6.58 2.52 -14.89
CA ILE A 113 -6.47 3.36 -13.69
C ILE A 113 -7.85 3.85 -13.25
N GLN A 114 -8.63 4.41 -14.17
CA GLN A 114 -9.99 4.88 -13.85
C GLN A 114 -10.88 3.77 -13.28
N LEU A 115 -10.83 2.57 -13.88
CA LEU A 115 -11.61 1.42 -13.41
C LEU A 115 -11.17 0.89 -12.04
N SER A 116 -9.92 1.13 -11.65
CA SER A 116 -9.37 0.81 -10.33
C SER A 116 -9.90 1.79 -9.28
N GLU A 117 -9.99 3.08 -9.63
CA GLU A 117 -10.50 4.13 -8.74
C GLU A 117 -12.02 4.08 -8.53
N ASP A 118 -12.78 3.62 -9.53
CA ASP A 118 -14.25 3.55 -9.50
C ASP A 118 -14.79 2.34 -8.69
N ARG A 119 -13.94 1.39 -8.28
CA ARG A 119 -14.32 0.12 -7.63
C ARG A 119 -14.03 0.11 -6.15
#